data_AF-A0A7D6VSV9-F1
#
_entry.id   AF-A0A7D6VSV9-F1
#
_cell.length_a   1.000
_cell.length_b   1.000
_cell.length_c   1.000
_cell.angle_alpha   90.00
_cell.angle_beta   90.00
_cell.angle_gamma   90.00
#
_symmetry.space_group_name_H-M   'P 1'
#
loop_
_entity.id
_entity.type
_entity.pdbx_description
1 polymer ?
#
loop_
_entity_poly.entity_id
_entity_poly.type
_entity_poly.pdbx_seq_one_letter_code
_entity_poly.pdbx_strand_id
1 'polypeptide(L)'
;MEINLNDKYMNMDEYSQSWYFYDEEIRVPSEDIKKIKPLQTRYSEILWEQYISKCNRHFMLLDSRDKISMLRKQDYNWLEDWNNSIYNNFRDYLSKTLPFNHEDTIIVFWSKESAVETTWSIFIKHWVNFLFDDEGVVLINTTNEIVLVFCSDGVLLKGNRVLEL
;
A
#
# COMPACT_ATOMS: atom_id res chain seq x y z
N MET A 1 -12.78 -13.99 -16.31
CA MET A 1 -13.08 -14.91 -15.19
C MET A 1 -13.73 -14.07 -14.11
N GLU A 2 -15.00 -14.30 -13.80
CA GLU A 2 -15.62 -13.69 -12.62
C GLU A 2 -14.95 -14.32 -11.39
N ILE A 3 -14.20 -13.51 -10.65
CA ILE A 3 -13.60 -13.92 -9.37
C ILE A 3 -14.69 -13.77 -8.32
N ASN A 4 -15.04 -14.84 -7.62
CA ASN A 4 -16.01 -14.79 -6.54
C ASN A 4 -15.46 -13.86 -5.44
N LEU A 5 -16.30 -13.06 -4.78
CA LEU A 5 -15.87 -12.20 -3.66
C LEU A 5 -15.21 -13.01 -2.53
N ASN A 6 -15.62 -14.26 -2.31
CA ASN A 6 -14.98 -15.17 -1.36
C ASN A 6 -13.55 -15.56 -1.77
N ASP A 7 -13.23 -15.50 -3.06
CA ASP A 7 -11.88 -15.72 -3.59
C ASP A 7 -11.05 -14.42 -3.59
N LYS A 8 -11.67 -13.28 -3.27
CA LYS A 8 -11.03 -11.96 -3.28
C LYS A 8 -10.47 -11.58 -1.92
N TYR A 9 -11.29 -11.69 -0.88
CA TYR A 9 -10.95 -11.23 0.48
C TYR A 9 -10.93 -12.37 1.48
N MET A 10 -10.03 -12.28 2.46
CA MET A 10 -10.05 -13.13 3.66
C MET A 10 -10.54 -12.31 4.85
N ASN A 11 -10.92 -12.99 5.94
CA ASN A 11 -11.27 -12.29 7.17
C ASN A 11 -10.03 -11.60 7.76
N MET A 12 -10.21 -10.43 8.39
CA MET A 12 -9.13 -9.76 9.11
C MET A 12 -8.52 -10.66 10.19
N ASP A 13 -9.31 -11.47 10.88
CA ASP A 13 -8.83 -12.38 11.93
C ASP A 13 -7.99 -13.54 11.37
N GLU A 14 -8.11 -13.84 10.07
CA GLU A 14 -7.31 -14.86 9.38
C GLU A 14 -6.01 -14.29 8.80
N TYR A 15 -5.91 -12.96 8.70
CA TYR A 15 -4.76 -12.30 8.11
C TYR A 15 -3.58 -12.30 9.08
N SER A 16 -2.47 -12.93 8.68
CA SER A 16 -1.29 -13.14 9.54
C SER A 16 -0.64 -11.84 10.04
N GLN A 17 -0.83 -10.73 9.32
CA GLN A 17 -0.28 -9.41 9.66
C GLN A 17 -1.34 -8.47 10.23
N SER A 18 -2.51 -8.99 10.63
CA SER A 18 -3.59 -8.17 11.19
C SER A 18 -3.20 -7.48 12.50
N TRP A 19 -2.25 -8.03 13.25
CA TRP A 19 -1.82 -7.51 14.55
C TRP A 19 -1.38 -6.04 14.51
N TYR A 20 -0.81 -5.56 13.40
CA TYR A 20 -0.41 -4.16 13.23
C TYR A 20 -1.58 -3.17 13.27
N PHE A 21 -2.80 -3.61 12.96
CA PHE A 21 -4.00 -2.76 13.06
C PHE A 21 -4.57 -2.72 14.49
N TYR A 22 -4.09 -3.60 15.37
CA TYR A 22 -4.55 -3.75 16.75
C TYR A 22 -3.52 -3.34 17.80
N ASP A 23 -2.32 -2.93 17.38
CA ASP A 23 -1.28 -2.38 18.25
C ASP A 23 -1.85 -1.29 19.16
N GLU A 24 -1.45 -1.29 20.44
CA GLU A 24 -2.06 -0.42 21.45
C GLU A 24 -1.75 1.06 21.26
N GLU A 25 -0.56 1.40 20.75
CA GLU A 25 -0.13 2.80 20.60
C GLU A 25 -0.78 3.48 19.39
N ILE A 26 -1.05 2.71 18.33
CA ILE A 26 -1.59 3.20 17.05
C ILE A 26 -2.86 2.45 16.63
N ARG A 27 -3.68 2.05 17.60
CA ARG A 27 -4.85 1.19 17.36
C ARG A 27 -5.82 1.77 16.34
N VAL A 28 -6.15 0.99 15.31
CA VAL A 28 -7.19 1.38 14.36
C VAL A 28 -8.58 1.13 14.96
N PRO A 29 -9.50 2.12 14.93
CA PRO A 29 -10.87 1.92 15.40
C PRO A 29 -11.61 0.85 14.61
N SER A 30 -12.46 0.05 15.28
CA SER A 30 -13.17 -1.08 14.65
C SER A 30 -14.02 -0.70 13.43
N GLU A 31 -14.51 0.54 13.37
CA GLU A 31 -15.25 1.08 12.22
C GLU A 31 -14.38 1.29 10.97
N ASP A 32 -13.09 1.59 11.17
CA ASP A 32 -12.13 1.75 10.10
C ASP A 32 -11.50 0.42 9.71
N ILE A 33 -11.28 -0.49 10.67
CA ILE A 33 -10.82 -1.88 10.39
C ILE A 33 -11.73 -2.57 9.37
N LYS A 34 -13.05 -2.38 9.47
CA LYS A 34 -14.04 -2.95 8.51
C LYS A 34 -13.84 -2.47 7.07
N LYS A 35 -13.09 -1.38 6.86
CA LYS A 35 -12.77 -0.81 5.54
C LYS A 35 -11.39 -1.25 5.04
N ILE A 36 -10.63 -1.97 5.85
CA ILE A 36 -9.36 -2.59 5.47
C ILE A 36 -9.67 -4.05 5.15
N LYS A 37 -9.51 -4.44 3.89
CA LYS A 37 -9.91 -5.76 3.40
C LYS A 37 -8.68 -6.55 2.97
N PRO A 38 -8.15 -7.45 3.82
CA PRO A 38 -7.07 -8.33 3.43
C PRO A 38 -7.45 -9.15 2.21
N LEU A 39 -6.53 -9.21 1.24
CA LEU A 39 -6.73 -9.99 0.03
C LEU A 39 -6.39 -11.45 0.28
N GLN A 40 -7.12 -12.36 -0.37
CA GLN A 40 -6.68 -13.75 -0.48
C GLN A 40 -5.32 -13.80 -1.17
N THR A 41 -4.41 -14.67 -0.71
CA THR A 41 -3.04 -14.78 -1.25
C THR A 41 -3.02 -14.88 -2.77
N ARG A 42 -3.82 -15.80 -3.35
CA ARG A 42 -3.91 -15.96 -4.80
C ARG A 42 -4.37 -14.70 -5.52
N TYR A 43 -5.28 -13.94 -4.92
CA TYR A 43 -5.76 -12.71 -5.52
C TYR A 43 -4.72 -11.59 -5.42
N SER A 44 -4.00 -11.49 -4.31
CA SER A 44 -2.84 -10.60 -4.17
C SER A 44 -1.80 -10.88 -5.25
N GLU A 45 -1.45 -12.15 -5.48
CA GLU A 45 -0.50 -12.56 -6.52
C GLU A 45 -0.92 -12.10 -7.91
N ILE A 46 -2.21 -12.29 -8.26
CA ILE A 46 -2.76 -11.86 -9.55
C ILE A 46 -2.62 -10.34 -9.73
N LEU A 47 -2.99 -9.56 -8.71
CA LEU A 47 -2.89 -8.09 -8.79
C LEU A 47 -1.43 -7.63 -8.84
N TRP A 48 -0.55 -8.27 -8.09
CA TRP A 48 0.88 -7.98 -8.13
C TRP A 48 1.45 -8.24 -9.53
N GLU A 49 1.14 -9.37 -10.17
CA GLU A 49 1.58 -9.65 -11.55
C GLU A 49 0.96 -8.71 -12.59
N GLN A 50 -0.27 -8.27 -12.33
CA GLN A 50 -0.96 -7.31 -13.17
C GLN A 50 -0.29 -5.93 -13.11
N TYR A 51 0.02 -5.44 -11.91
CA TYR A 51 0.40 -4.04 -11.67
C TYR A 51 1.88 -3.79 -11.40
N ILE A 52 2.60 -4.79 -10.91
CA ILE A 52 3.94 -4.62 -10.33
C ILE A 52 4.96 -5.50 -11.06
N SER A 53 4.91 -6.83 -10.90
CA SER A 53 5.94 -7.72 -11.45
C SER A 53 5.45 -9.15 -11.66
N LYS A 54 5.87 -9.78 -12.76
CA LYS A 54 5.67 -11.22 -13.00
C LYS A 54 6.76 -12.09 -12.36
N CYS A 55 7.95 -11.54 -12.13
CA CYS A 55 9.14 -12.32 -11.79
C CYS A 55 9.67 -12.05 -10.38
N ASN A 56 9.38 -10.86 -9.83
CA ASN A 56 9.83 -10.42 -8.52
C ASN A 56 8.66 -10.44 -7.55
N ARG A 57 8.95 -10.67 -6.26
CA ARG A 57 7.93 -10.80 -5.20
C ARG A 57 7.97 -9.70 -4.13
N HIS A 58 9.02 -8.88 -4.13
CA HIS A 58 9.21 -7.75 -3.23
C HIS A 58 9.72 -6.54 -3.99
N PHE A 59 9.48 -5.34 -3.47
CA PHE A 59 9.86 -4.10 -4.17
C PHE A 59 11.39 -3.98 -4.34
N MET A 60 12.16 -4.43 -3.33
CA MET A 60 13.63 -4.35 -3.35
C MET A 60 14.27 -5.15 -4.49
N LEU A 61 13.53 -6.09 -5.08
CA LEU A 61 13.98 -6.92 -6.19
C LEU A 61 13.60 -6.34 -7.56
N LEU A 62 12.86 -5.23 -7.59
CA LEU A 62 12.34 -4.69 -8.84
C LEU A 62 13.44 -4.08 -9.69
N ASP A 63 13.31 -4.26 -11.01
CA ASP A 63 14.21 -3.70 -12.00
C ASP A 63 13.46 -3.12 -13.21
N SER A 64 14.20 -2.69 -14.23
CA SER A 64 13.64 -2.06 -15.43
C SER A 64 12.66 -2.91 -16.24
N ARG A 65 12.57 -4.23 -15.97
CA ARG A 65 11.66 -5.17 -16.65
C ARG A 65 10.29 -5.24 -15.97
N ASP A 66 10.14 -4.64 -14.79
CA ASP A 66 8.90 -4.63 -14.03
C ASP A 66 7.95 -3.52 -14.49
N LYS A 67 6.67 -3.65 -14.11
CA LYS A 67 5.58 -2.79 -14.58
C LYS A 67 5.46 -1.46 -13.85
N ILE A 68 6.42 -1.15 -12.97
CA ILE A 68 6.53 0.14 -12.33
C ILE A 68 7.63 0.92 -13.06
N SER A 69 7.26 2.07 -13.63
CA SER A 69 8.20 2.92 -14.34
C SER A 69 8.37 4.27 -13.67
N MET A 70 9.49 4.92 -13.99
CA MET A 70 9.76 6.31 -13.61
C MET A 70 9.66 6.57 -12.10
N LEU A 71 10.08 5.62 -11.26
CA LEU A 71 10.19 5.84 -9.83
C LEU A 71 11.15 7.01 -9.58
N ARG A 72 10.60 8.12 -9.08
CA ARG A 72 11.33 9.32 -8.72
C ARG A 72 11.27 9.50 -7.21
N LYS A 73 12.44 9.73 -6.62
CA LYS A 73 12.54 10.13 -5.23
C LYS A 73 11.76 11.43 -5.00
N GLN A 74 10.93 11.42 -3.97
CA GLN A 74 10.24 12.58 -3.48
C GLN A 74 11.10 13.26 -2.41
N ASP A 75 10.96 14.58 -2.29
CA ASP A 75 11.67 15.37 -1.27
C ASP A 75 10.91 15.29 0.06
N TYR A 76 10.81 14.08 0.60
CA TYR A 76 10.13 13.77 1.85
C TYR A 76 10.70 12.51 2.50
N ASN A 77 10.88 12.54 3.83
CA ASN A 77 11.20 11.36 4.63
C ASN A 77 10.02 11.06 5.57
N TRP A 78 9.29 9.98 5.29
CA TRP A 78 8.10 9.62 6.08
C TRP A 78 8.45 8.99 7.44
N LEU A 79 9.62 8.36 7.54
CA LEU A 79 10.06 7.68 8.75
C LEU A 79 10.46 8.69 9.84
N GLU A 80 10.94 9.87 9.45
CA GLU A 80 11.20 10.97 10.39
C GLU A 80 9.92 11.40 11.13
N ASP A 81 8.80 11.54 10.42
CA ASP A 81 7.52 11.87 11.05
C ASP A 81 7.02 10.76 11.98
N TRP A 82 7.19 9.49 11.59
CA TRP A 82 6.87 8.37 12.48
C TRP A 82 7.69 8.47 13.76
N ASN A 83 9.01 8.50 13.65
CA ASN A 83 9.93 8.46 14.79
C ASN A 83 9.73 9.64 15.75
N ASN A 84 9.23 10.77 15.27
CA ASN A 84 8.93 11.95 16.09
C ASN A 84 7.44 12.07 16.48
N SER A 85 6.61 11.08 16.13
CA SER A 85 5.16 11.07 16.36
C SER A 85 4.42 12.28 15.75
N ILE A 86 4.88 12.78 14.59
CA ILE A 86 4.31 13.93 13.87
C ILE A 86 3.48 13.46 12.67
N TYR A 87 2.42 12.71 12.94
CA TYR A 87 1.67 12.00 11.88
C TYR A 87 0.92 12.89 10.88
N ASN A 88 0.63 14.15 11.24
CA ASN A 88 -0.11 15.07 10.39
C ASN A 88 0.72 15.63 9.24
N ASN A 89 2.04 15.79 9.40
CA ASN A 89 2.90 16.36 8.37
C ASN A 89 2.88 15.51 7.10
N PHE A 90 3.08 14.20 7.25
CA PHE A 90 3.05 13.29 6.11
C PHE A 90 1.69 13.24 5.42
N ARG A 91 0.61 13.25 6.20
CA ARG A 91 -0.76 13.35 5.68
C ARG A 91 -0.95 14.60 4.83
N ASP A 92 -0.50 15.75 5.33
CA ASP A 92 -0.62 17.03 4.64
C ASP A 92 0.25 17.07 3.38
N TYR A 93 1.46 16.52 3.45
CA TYR A 93 2.36 16.40 2.31
C TYR A 93 1.74 15.58 1.18
N LEU A 94 1.25 14.37 1.47
CA LEU A 94 0.63 13.51 0.47
C LEU A 94 -0.64 14.14 -0.11
N SER A 95 -1.47 14.78 0.73
CA SER A 95 -2.69 15.46 0.28
C SER A 95 -2.43 16.64 -0.66
N LYS A 96 -1.26 17.30 -0.54
CA LYS A 96 -0.85 18.41 -1.42
C LYS A 96 -0.18 17.94 -2.71
N THR A 97 0.43 16.76 -2.70
CA THR A 97 1.30 16.28 -3.80
C THR A 97 0.67 15.20 -4.67
N LEU A 98 -0.43 14.60 -4.21
CA LEU A 98 -1.16 13.55 -4.91
C LEU A 98 -2.58 14.00 -5.26
N PRO A 99 -3.05 13.72 -6.49
CA PRO A 99 -4.40 14.06 -6.92
C PRO A 99 -5.44 13.00 -6.50
N PHE A 100 -5.24 12.35 -5.34
CA PHE A 100 -6.08 11.23 -4.92
C PHE A 100 -7.34 11.75 -4.23
N ASN A 101 -8.50 11.20 -4.56
CA ASN A 101 -9.73 11.48 -3.83
C ASN A 101 -9.83 10.59 -2.60
N HIS A 102 -10.57 11.03 -1.58
CA HIS A 102 -10.77 10.25 -0.34
C HIS A 102 -11.34 8.85 -0.57
N GLU A 103 -12.20 8.68 -1.57
CA GLU A 103 -12.87 7.42 -1.90
C GLU A 103 -12.10 6.58 -2.93
N ASP A 104 -10.94 7.04 -3.41
CA ASP A 104 -10.12 6.26 -4.33
C ASP A 104 -9.76 4.92 -3.68
N THR A 105 -9.98 3.83 -4.42
CA THR A 105 -9.57 2.50 -3.98
C THR A 105 -8.08 2.35 -4.17
N ILE A 106 -7.41 1.91 -3.11
CA ILE A 106 -5.98 1.64 -3.12
C ILE A 106 -5.73 0.20 -2.71
N ILE A 107 -4.61 -0.34 -3.18
CA ILE A 107 -4.09 -1.62 -2.77
C ILE A 107 -2.71 -1.38 -2.19
N VAL A 108 -2.48 -1.86 -0.97
CA VAL A 108 -1.21 -1.77 -0.25
C VAL A 108 -0.60 -3.17 -0.21
N PHE A 109 0.56 -3.33 -0.82
CA PHE A 109 1.33 -4.56 -0.87
C PHE A 109 2.55 -4.47 0.04
N TRP A 110 2.74 -5.49 0.86
CA TRP A 110 4.00 -5.77 1.56
C TRP A 110 4.82 -6.80 0.80
N SER A 111 4.15 -7.71 0.09
CA SER A 111 4.76 -8.62 -0.87
C SER A 111 3.76 -9.01 -1.95
N LYS A 112 4.22 -9.81 -2.92
CA LYS A 112 3.33 -10.43 -3.91
C LYS A 112 2.18 -11.20 -3.26
N GLU A 113 2.43 -11.89 -2.16
CA GLU A 113 1.47 -12.76 -1.48
C GLU A 113 0.63 -12.06 -0.40
N SER A 114 0.96 -10.81 -0.08
CA SER A 114 0.40 -10.07 1.05
C SER A 114 0.01 -8.65 0.68
N ALA A 115 -1.29 -8.40 0.72
CA ALA A 115 -1.86 -7.09 0.45
C ALA A 115 -3.22 -6.89 1.12
N VAL A 116 -3.60 -5.62 1.25
CA VAL A 116 -4.93 -5.19 1.64
C VAL A 116 -5.48 -4.21 0.61
N GLU A 117 -6.80 -4.24 0.41
CA GLU A 117 -7.53 -3.20 -0.30
C GLU A 117 -8.24 -2.29 0.71
N THR A 118 -8.15 -0.98 0.50
CA THR A 118 -8.86 0.02 1.31
C THR A 118 -9.10 1.31 0.53
N THR A 119 -9.63 2.35 1.16
CA THR A 119 -9.75 3.68 0.55
C THR A 119 -8.57 4.57 0.92
N TRP A 120 -8.26 5.54 0.08
CA TRP A 120 -7.23 6.53 0.36
C TRP A 120 -7.42 7.25 1.70
N SER A 121 -8.67 7.59 2.04
CA SER A 121 -9.01 8.21 3.33
C SER A 121 -8.62 7.35 4.53
N ILE A 122 -8.72 6.02 4.45
CA ILE A 122 -8.37 5.12 5.54
C ILE A 122 -6.85 4.97 5.66
N PHE A 123 -6.16 4.80 4.53
CA PHE A 123 -4.70 4.74 4.55
C PHE A 123 -4.09 6.03 5.08
N ILE A 124 -4.49 7.20 4.59
CA ILE A 124 -3.87 8.45 5.05
C ILE A 124 -4.20 8.78 6.51
N LYS A 125 -5.32 8.25 7.02
CA LYS A 125 -5.69 8.37 8.43
C LYS A 125 -4.77 7.53 9.33
N HIS A 126 -4.47 6.31 8.90
CA HIS A 126 -3.79 5.28 9.70
C HIS A 126 -2.47 4.81 9.07
N TRP A 127 -1.75 5.69 8.36
CA TRP A 127 -0.65 5.32 7.47
C TRP A 127 0.45 4.53 8.19
N VAL A 128 0.71 4.83 9.45
CA VAL A 128 1.70 4.14 10.29
C VAL A 128 1.44 2.64 10.34
N ASN A 129 0.17 2.24 10.51
CA ASN A 129 -0.23 0.83 10.55
C ASN A 129 -0.05 0.10 9.21
N PHE A 130 0.17 0.83 8.11
CA PHE A 130 0.45 0.23 6.81
C PHE A 130 1.95 0.19 6.49
N LEU A 131 2.78 1.04 7.09
CA LEU A 131 4.20 1.22 6.70
C LEU A 131 5.19 0.48 7.64
N PHE A 132 4.78 -0.60 8.27
CA PHE A 132 5.57 -1.31 9.28
C PHE A 132 6.68 -2.22 8.75
N ASP A 133 6.65 -2.55 7.46
CA ASP A 133 7.48 -3.61 6.88
C ASP A 133 8.90 -3.13 6.57
N ASP A 134 9.89 -3.93 6.95
CA ASP A 134 11.32 -3.62 6.79
C ASP A 134 11.83 -3.85 5.36
N GLU A 135 11.09 -4.61 4.56
CA GLU A 135 11.27 -4.75 3.13
C GLU A 135 10.42 -3.76 2.32
N GLY A 136 9.78 -2.79 3.00
CA GLY A 136 8.98 -1.66 2.53
C GLY A 136 7.72 -1.99 1.75
N VAL A 137 7.01 -0.93 1.34
CA VAL A 137 5.59 -1.02 0.98
C VAL A 137 5.31 -0.41 -0.38
N VAL A 138 4.54 -1.11 -1.22
CA VAL A 138 4.07 -0.60 -2.51
C VAL A 138 2.58 -0.28 -2.42
N LEU A 139 2.20 0.95 -2.72
CA LEU A 139 0.81 1.38 -2.82
C LEU A 139 0.44 1.67 -4.27
N ILE A 140 -0.64 1.04 -4.71
CA ILE A 140 -1.24 1.27 -6.02
C ILE A 140 -2.59 1.95 -5.80
N ASN A 141 -2.81 3.08 -6.47
CA ASN A 141 -4.15 3.59 -6.67
C ASN A 141 -4.75 2.86 -7.88
N THR A 142 -5.96 2.32 -7.74
CA THR A 142 -6.58 1.56 -8.84
C THR A 142 -7.30 2.46 -9.84
N THR A 143 -7.68 3.67 -9.40
CA THR A 143 -8.37 4.68 -10.19
C THR A 143 -7.40 5.51 -11.05
N ASN A 144 -6.24 5.87 -10.51
CA ASN A 144 -5.20 6.58 -11.24
C ASN A 144 -3.94 5.72 -11.33
N GLU A 145 -3.15 5.85 -12.39
CA GLU A 145 -1.99 4.97 -12.66
C GLU A 145 -0.81 5.19 -11.69
N ILE A 146 -0.96 5.99 -10.62
CA ILE A 146 0.13 6.35 -9.73
C ILE A 146 0.49 5.19 -8.80
N VAL A 147 1.80 5.00 -8.65
CA VAL A 147 2.42 4.06 -7.72
C VAL A 147 3.26 4.83 -6.73
N LEU A 148 3.15 4.47 -5.45
CA LEU A 148 4.05 4.92 -4.39
C LEU A 148 4.83 3.73 -3.86
N VAL A 149 6.11 3.96 -3.55
CA VAL A 149 6.95 2.99 -2.83
C VAL A 149 7.49 3.68 -1.59
N PHE A 150 7.21 3.11 -0.44
CA PHE A 150 7.70 3.55 0.86
C PHE A 150 8.86 2.64 1.26
N CYS A 151 10.09 3.10 1.06
CA CYS A 151 11.29 2.34 1.41
C CYS A 151 11.52 2.38 2.92
N SER A 152 12.04 1.31 3.51
CA SER A 152 12.23 1.16 4.96
C SER A 152 13.22 2.14 5.60
N ASP A 153 14.00 2.86 4.79
CA ASP A 153 14.84 3.98 5.22
C ASP A 153 14.10 5.33 5.26
N GLY A 154 12.80 5.34 5.01
CA GLY A 154 11.96 6.53 4.98
C GLY A 154 11.88 7.22 3.63
N VAL A 155 12.60 6.75 2.61
CA VAL A 155 12.50 7.33 1.26
C VAL A 155 11.13 7.03 0.66
N LEU A 156 10.49 8.08 0.12
CA LEU A 156 9.28 7.97 -0.69
C LEU A 156 9.64 8.03 -2.19
N LEU A 157 9.25 7.03 -2.95
CA LEU A 157 9.31 7.03 -4.41
C LEU A 157 7.89 7.15 -5.00
N LYS A 158 7.78 7.88 -6.11
CA LYS A 158 6.54 8.00 -6.88
C LYS A 158 6.81 7.64 -8.33
N GLY A 159 5.96 6.82 -8.92
CA GLY A 159 6.01 6.44 -10.32
C GLY A 159 4.62 6.23 -10.90
N ASN A 160 4.57 5.60 -12.06
CA ASN A 160 3.30 5.20 -12.68
C ASN A 160 3.37 3.73 -13.13
N ARG A 161 2.21 3.07 -13.13
CA ARG A 161 2.03 1.77 -13.76
C ARG A 161 2.24 1.90 -15.25
N VAL A 162 2.97 0.96 -15.84
CA VAL A 162 3.05 0.82 -17.29
C VAL A 162 1.78 0.09 -17.74
N LEU A 163 0.90 0.80 -18.44
CA LEU A 163 -0.18 0.15 -19.17
C LEU A 163 0.42 -0.57 -20.38
N GLU A 164 0.25 -1.90 -20.44
CA GLU A 164 0.49 -2.64 -21.69
C GLU A 164 -0.55 -2.15 -22.71
N LEU A 165 -0.09 -1.48 -23.78
CA LEU A 165 -0.88 -1.02 -24.92
C LEU A 165 -1.32 -2.20 -25.81
#